data_AF-A0A7W9SQ69-F1
#
_entry.id   AF-A0A7W9SQ69-F1
#
_cell.length_a   1.000
_cell.length_b   1.000
_cell.length_c   1.000
_cell.angle_alpha   90.00
_cell.angle_beta   90.00
_cell.angle_gamma   90.00
#
_symmetry.space_group_name_H-M   'P 1'
#
loop_
_entity.id
_entity.type
_entity.pdbx_description
1 polymer ?
#
loop_
_entity_poly.entity_id
_entity_poly.type
_entity_poly.pdbx_seq_one_letter_code
_entity_poly.pdbx_strand_id
1 'polypeptide(L)' 'MNKTQLKQLSNLCFALGFASIIGSIAIWFFTGGKEADTQAHAERFGIFVGLWAPTFLILSNRFDRYAETGV' A
#
# COMPACT_ATOMS: atom_id res chain seq x y z
N MET A 1 -16.14 -11.22 13.81
CA MET A 1 -15.12 -11.56 12.79
C MET A 1 -14.23 -12.66 13.36
N ASN A 2 -13.94 -13.72 12.61
CA ASN A 2 -13.14 -14.83 13.11
C ASN A 2 -11.66 -14.41 13.22
N LYS A 3 -10.93 -14.86 14.26
CA LYS A 3 -9.51 -14.47 14.46
C LYS A 3 -8.63 -14.80 13.24
N THR A 4 -8.93 -15.91 12.56
CA THR A 4 -8.29 -16.31 11.30
C THR A 4 -8.49 -15.28 10.18
N GLN A 5 -9.68 -14.69 10.06
CA GLN A 5 -9.96 -13.67 9.04
C GLN A 5 -9.21 -12.37 9.32
N LEU A 6 -9.11 -11.96 10.59
CA LEU A 6 -8.34 -10.79 11.00
C LEU A 6 -6.84 -10.94 10.67
N LYS A 7 -6.26 -12.11 10.95
CA LYS A 7 -4.87 -12.42 10.60
C LYS A 7 -4.63 -12.45 9.09
N GLN A 8 -5.55 -13.03 8.31
CA GLN A 8 -5.44 -12.99 6.85
C GLN A 8 -5.53 -11.57 6.30
N LEU A 9 -6.43 -10.74 6.84
CA LEU A 9 -6.56 -9.35 6.43
C LEU A 9 -5.33 -8.52 6.83
N SER A 10 -4.75 -8.77 8.00
CA SER A 10 -3.48 -8.17 8.43
C SER A 10 -2.35 -8.49 7.45
N ASN A 11 -2.13 -9.77 7.12
CA ASN A 11 -1.11 -10.18 6.17
C ASN A 11 -1.34 -9.59 4.78
N LEU A 12 -2.61 -9.52 4.34
CA LEU A 12 -2.97 -8.91 3.06
C LEU A 12 -2.67 -7.41 3.05
N CYS A 13 -3.03 -6.67 4.10
CA CYS A 13 -2.70 -5.26 4.24
C CYS A 13 -1.18 -5.03 4.29
N PHE A 14 -0.42 -5.90 4.95
CA PHE A 14 1.03 -5.82 4.97
C PHE A 14 1.63 -5.99 3.56
N ALA A 15 1.18 -7.02 2.84
CA ALA A 15 1.59 -7.26 1.46
C ALA A 15 1.18 -6.11 0.51
N LEU A 16 -0.02 -5.56 0.69
CA LEU A 16 -0.52 -4.40 -0.06
C LEU A 16 0.32 -3.14 0.20
N GLY A 17 0.79 -2.94 1.44
CA GLY A 17 1.71 -1.86 1.78
C GLY A 17 3.02 -1.95 0.99
N PHE A 18 3.63 -3.15 0.95
CA PHE A 18 4.82 -3.38 0.12
C PHE A 18 4.55 -3.25 -1.38
N ALA A 19 3.43 -3.79 -1.86
CA ALA A 19 3.02 -3.66 -3.26
C ALA A 19 2.82 -2.20 -3.68
N SER A 20 2.30 -1.36 -2.78
CA SER A 20 2.13 0.09 -3.00
C SER A 20 3.48 0.81 -3.13
N ILE A 21 4.49 0.45 -2.34
CA ILE A 21 5.86 0.98 -2.48
C ILE A 21 6.44 0.59 -3.84
N ILE A 22 6.38 -0.70 -4.19
CA ILE A 22 6.89 -1.20 -5.47
C ILE A 22 6.15 -0.56 -6.65
N GLY A 23 4.83 -0.41 -6.54
CA GLY A 23 4.00 0.26 -7.54
C GLY A 23 4.39 1.72 -7.76
N SER A 24 4.66 2.47 -6.68
CA SER A 24 5.14 3.85 -6.77
C SER A 24 6.47 3.96 -7.53
N ILE A 25 7.42 3.08 -7.21
CA ILE A 25 8.73 3.02 -7.89
C ILE A 25 8.56 2.62 -9.35
N ALA A 26 7.70 1.64 -9.64
CA ALA A 26 7.42 1.19 -11.00
C ALA A 26 6.81 2.31 -11.85
N ILE A 27 5.83 3.06 -11.32
CA ILE A 27 5.22 4.20 -12.01
C ILE A 27 6.28 5.25 -12.36
N TRP A 28 7.15 5.60 -11.40
CA TRP A 28 8.25 6.51 -11.66
C TRP A 28 9.20 5.98 -12.75
N PHE A 29 9.55 4.69 -12.69
CA PHE A 29 10.45 4.06 -13.67
C PHE A 29 9.86 4.01 -15.08
N PHE A 30 8.56 3.70 -15.21
CA PHE A 30 7.89 3.63 -16.51
C PHE A 30 7.58 5.00 -17.13
N THR A 31 7.42 6.04 -16.31
CA THR A 31 7.00 7.36 -16.79
C THR A 31 8.08 8.44 -16.75
N GLY A 32 9.20 8.24 -16.02
CA GLY A 32 10.33 9.17 -15.99
C GLY A 32 11.05 9.40 -17.33
N GLY A 33 10.62 8.76 -18.43
CA GLY A 33 11.23 8.89 -19.75
C GLY A 33 10.26 9.14 -20.92
N LYS A 34 8.96 9.35 -20.69
CA LYS A 34 7.96 9.57 -21.74
C LYS A 34 7.29 10.93 -21.53
N GLU A 35 7.51 11.86 -22.47
CA GLU A 35 6.80 13.12 -22.71
C GLU A 35 6.43 13.98 -21.47
N ALA A 36 6.83 15.25 -21.45
CA ALA A 36 6.65 16.15 -20.30
C ALA A 36 5.20 16.24 -19.76
N ASP A 37 4.20 16.06 -20.63
CA ASP A 37 2.78 16.07 -20.26
C ASP A 37 2.32 14.80 -19.51
N THR A 38 2.87 13.63 -19.88
CA THR A 38 2.56 12.36 -19.17
C THR A 38 3.40 12.19 -17.91
N GLN A 39 4.56 12.83 -17.84
CA GLN A 39 5.41 12.87 -16.65
C GLN A 39 4.70 13.47 -15.44
N ALA A 40 4.10 14.65 -15.58
CA ALA A 40 3.45 15.35 -14.47
C ALA A 40 2.26 14.57 -13.88
N HIS A 41 1.51 13.84 -14.71
CA HIS A 41 0.39 13.02 -14.24
C HIS A 41 0.85 11.74 -13.52
N ALA A 42 1.89 11.08 -14.02
CA ALA A 42 2.38 9.86 -13.40
C ALA A 42 3.18 10.10 -12.12
N GLU A 43 3.94 11.20 -12.02
CA GLU A 43 4.61 11.57 -10.77
C GLU A 43 3.59 11.78 -9.63
N ARG A 44 2.48 12.48 -9.92
CA ARG A 44 1.37 12.67 -8.96
C ARG A 44 0.72 11.35 -8.58
N PHE A 45 0.52 10.45 -9.54
CA PHE A 45 -0.06 9.14 -9.29
C PHE A 45 0.87 8.24 -8.47
N GLY A 46 2.18 8.24 -8.76
CA GLY A 46 3.20 7.53 -8.00
C GLY A 46 3.29 8.00 -6.55
N ILE A 47 3.22 9.31 -6.30
CA ILE A 47 3.13 9.88 -4.95
C ILE A 47 1.86 9.40 -4.25
N PHE A 48 0.71 9.46 -4.92
CA PHE A 48 -0.58 9.04 -4.35
C PHE A 48 -0.58 7.55 -3.97
N VAL A 49 -0.05 6.69 -4.84
CA VAL A 49 0.09 5.26 -4.60
C VAL A 49 1.09 5.00 -3.48
N GLY A 50 2.21 5.74 -3.40
CA GLY A 50 3.19 5.61 -2.31
C GLY A 50 2.62 5.99 -0.93
N LEU A 51 1.71 6.97 -0.87
CA LEU A 51 1.00 7.35 0.36
C LEU A 51 0.03 6.27 0.87
N TRP A 52 -0.34 5.28 0.05
CA TRP A 52 -1.16 4.17 0.51
C TRP A 52 -0.39 3.18 1.39
N ALA A 53 0.93 3.07 1.22
CA ALA A 53 1.78 2.19 2.02
C ALA A 53 1.65 2.42 3.54
N PRO A 54 1.82 3.64 4.08
CA PRO A 54 1.63 3.88 5.51
C PRO A 54 0.21 3.57 5.97
N THR A 55 -0.81 3.83 5.14
CA THR A 55 -2.22 3.52 5.47
C THR A 55 -2.43 2.02 5.62
N PHE A 56 -1.93 1.22 4.68
CA PHE A 56 -2.04 -0.23 4.72
C PHE A 56 -1.23 -0.87 5.85
N LEU A 57 -0.04 -0.34 6.15
CA LEU A 57 0.78 -0.81 7.28
C LEU A 57 0.16 -0.48 8.64
N ILE A 58 -0.49 0.69 8.77
CA ILE A 58 -1.24 1.03 9.99
C ILE A 58 -2.46 0.12 10.15
N LEU A 59 -3.18 -0.16 9.06
CA LEU A 59 -4.32 -1.08 9.05
C LEU A 59 -3.90 -2.51 9.39
N SER A 60 -2.80 -3.01 8.83
CA SER A 60 -2.30 -4.36 9.13
C SER A 60 -1.98 -4.49 10.62
N ASN A 61 -1.25 -3.52 11.17
CA ASN A 61 -0.88 -3.50 12.59
C ASN A 61 -2.13 -3.43 13.48
N ARG A 62 -3.14 -2.64 13.08
CA ARG A 62 -4.41 -2.57 13.82
C ARG A 62 -5.21 -3.87 13.77
N PHE A 63 -5.30 -4.53 12.61
CA PHE A 63 -6.00 -5.82 12.49
C PHE A 63 -5.28 -6.93 13.24
N ASP A 64 -3.96 -6.94 13.26
CA ASP A 64 -3.17 -7.90 14.03
C ASP A 64 -3.41 -7.74 15.53
N ARG A 65 -3.33 -6.50 16.03
CA ARG A 65 -3.66 -6.19 17.43
C ARG A 65 -5.10 -6.57 17.78
N TYR A 66 -6.07 -6.29 16.91
CA TYR A 66 -7.47 -6.72 17.13
C TYR A 66 -7.62 -8.25 17.17
N ALA A 67 -6.82 -9.00 16.41
CA ALA A 67 -6.80 -10.46 16.46
C ALA A 67 -6.23 -10.99 17.79
N GLU A 68 -5.23 -10.30 18.34
CA GLU A 68 -4.56 -10.64 19.60
C GLU A 68 -5.37 -10.26 20.84
N THR A 69 -5.80 -9.00 20.98
CA THR A 69 -6.52 -8.49 22.15
C THR A 69 -7.99 -8.89 22.22
N GLY A 70 -8.42 -9.88 21.42
CA GLY A 70 -9.82 -10.27 21.22
C GLY A 70 -10.70 -10.14 22.49
N VAL A 71 -11.45 -9.04 22.52
CA VAL A 71 -12.71 -8.89 23.26
C VAL A 71 -13.80 -9.52 22.40
#